data_AF-A0A924XRG8-F1
#
_entry.id   AF-A0A924XRG8-F1
#
_cell.length_a   1.000
_cell.length_b   1.000
_cell.length_c   1.000
_cell.angle_alpha   90.00
_cell.angle_beta   90.00
_cell.angle_gamma   90.00
#
_symmetry.space_group_name_H-M   'P 1'
#
loop_
_entity.id
_entity.type
_entity.pdbx_description
1 polymer ?
#
loop_
_entity_poly.entity_id
_entity_poly.type
_entity_poly.pdbx_seq_one_letter_code
_entity_poly.pdbx_strand_id
1 'polypeptide(L)'
;MTYPIEVTLASTERPPHVIEVTMLKGNLKRLDGAYRMEPQAGGRVLLTWTGVVEALSMPPLLGEMVMRSNIEDQVLGMVREIERRDSLRREREAKK
;
A
#
# COMPACT_ATOMS: atom_id res chain seq x y z
N MET A 1 -16.12 8.34 -7.01
CA MET A 1 -15.79 9.56 -6.24
C MET A 1 -14.56 9.22 -5.42
N THR A 2 -13.39 9.77 -5.73
CA THR A 2 -12.15 9.47 -5.00
C THR A 2 -11.89 10.57 -3.98
N TYR A 3 -11.60 10.19 -2.74
CA TYR A 3 -11.12 11.11 -1.72
C TYR A 3 -9.59 11.05 -1.70
N PRO A 4 -8.87 12.13 -2.05
CA PRO A 4 -7.41 12.09 -2.07
C PRO A 4 -6.86 11.85 -0.66
N ILE A 5 -5.92 10.93 -0.50
CA ILE A 5 -5.20 10.72 0.75
C ILE A 5 -3.88 11.48 0.65
N GLU A 6 -3.74 12.56 1.41
CA GLU A 6 -2.56 13.42 1.44
C GLU A 6 -1.97 13.41 2.84
N VAL A 7 -0.94 12.59 3.02
CA VAL A 7 -0.34 12.32 4.33
C VAL A 7 1.18 12.30 4.27
N THR A 8 1.80 12.64 5.39
CA THR A 8 3.21 12.33 5.67
C THR A 8 3.24 11.15 6.63
N LEU A 9 3.99 10.10 6.28
CA LEU A 9 4.11 8.87 7.06
C LEU A 9 5.51 8.75 7.64
N ALA A 10 5.62 8.25 8.86
CA ALA A 10 6.81 7.55 9.32
C ALA A 10 6.74 6.11 8.82
N SER A 11 7.86 5.60 8.29
CA SER A 11 8.00 4.23 7.83
C SER A 11 9.10 3.53 8.63
N THR A 12 8.81 2.34 9.13
CA THR A 12 9.82 1.43 9.70
C THR A 12 9.87 0.17 8.86
N GLU A 13 11.02 -0.08 8.24
CA GLU A 13 11.22 -1.20 7.32
C GLU A 13 12.04 -2.28 8.00
N ARG A 14 11.54 -3.52 7.97
CA ARG A 14 12.28 -4.72 8.42
C ARG A 14 12.28 -5.75 7.29
N PRO A 15 13.17 -5.59 6.31
CA PRO A 15 13.23 -6.50 5.17
C PRO A 15 13.60 -7.93 5.59
N PRO A 16 13.14 -8.95 4.83
CA PRO A 16 12.22 -8.86 3.69
C PRO A 16 10.73 -8.90 4.09
N HIS A 17 10.39 -8.79 5.38
CA HIS A 17 9.11 -9.29 5.90
C HIS A 17 8.04 -8.23 6.09
N VAL A 18 8.40 -7.03 6.55
CA VAL A 18 7.39 -6.04 6.95
C VAL A 18 7.83 -4.60 6.71
N ILE A 19 6.86 -3.77 6.33
CA ILE A 19 6.95 -2.31 6.32
C ILE A 19 5.79 -1.78 7.16
N GLU A 20 6.09 -1.14 8.27
CA GLU A 20 5.11 -0.52 9.17
C GLU A 20 5.03 0.97 8.87
N VAL A 21 3.83 1.51 8.77
CA VAL A 21 3.58 2.93 8.50
C VAL A 21 2.64 3.53 9.54
N THR A 22 2.99 4.72 10.01
CA THR A 22 2.14 5.53 10.90
C THR A 22 2.13 6.96 10.40
N MET A 23 0.95 7.56 10.35
CA MET A 23 0.78 8.94 9.94
C MET A 23 1.38 9.92 10.94
N LEU A 24 2.15 10.88 10.43
CA LEU A 24 2.67 12.01 11.19
C LEU A 24 1.77 13.25 11.04
N LYS A 25 1.23 13.48 9.83
CA LYS A 25 0.32 14.59 9.51
C LYS A 25 -0.42 14.31 8.21
N GLY A 26 -1.53 15.02 7.97
CA GLY A 26 -2.24 14.97 6.70
C GLY A 26 -3.72 15.29 6.81
N ASN A 27 -4.48 14.90 5.79
CA ASN A 27 -5.92 15.12 5.70
C ASN A 27 -6.78 13.96 6.29
N LEU A 28 -6.15 13.04 7.02
CA LEU A 28 -6.81 11.98 7.76
C LEU A 28 -6.74 12.24 9.26
N LYS A 29 -7.67 11.64 10.01
CA LYS A 29 -7.64 11.63 11.48
C LYS A 29 -6.61 10.62 11.98
N ARG A 30 -6.52 9.47 11.31
CA ARG A 30 -5.59 8.39 11.65
C ARG A 30 -5.26 7.56 10.42
N LEU A 31 -4.01 7.16 10.28
CA LEU A 31 -3.59 6.09 9.39
C LEU A 31 -2.43 5.35 10.07
N ASP A 32 -2.68 4.09 10.40
CA ASP A 32 -1.68 3.13 10.86
C ASP A 32 -1.82 1.87 10.01
N GLY A 33 -0.73 1.32 9.52
CA GLY A 33 -0.81 0.12 8.70
C GLY A 33 0.51 -0.62 8.60
N ALA A 34 0.43 -1.81 8.03
CA ALA A 34 1.60 -2.62 7.73
C ALA A 34 1.40 -3.36 6.41
N TYR A 35 2.45 -3.40 5.62
CA TYR A 35 2.63 -4.33 4.52
C TYR A 35 3.38 -5.55 5.06
N ARG A 36 2.78 -6.74 4.96
CA ARG A 36 3.44 -8.01 5.25
C ARG A 36 3.73 -8.74 3.95
N MET A 37 4.95 -9.25 3.85
CA MET A 37 5.47 -9.97 2.70
C MET A 37 5.78 -11.40 3.11
N GLU A 38 5.07 -12.34 2.52
CA GLU A 38 5.23 -13.77 2.80
C GLU A 38 5.67 -14.50 1.53
N PRO A 39 6.79 -15.25 1.57
CA PRO A 39 7.21 -16.04 0.42
C PRO A 39 6.17 -17.13 0.12
N GLN A 40 5.93 -17.34 -1.16
CA GLN A 40 5.00 -18.33 -1.70
C GLN A 40 5.74 -19.27 -2.65
N ALA A 41 5.15 -20.44 -2.92
CA ALA A 41 5.70 -21.39 -3.88
C ALA A 41 5.90 -20.77 -5.27
N GLY A 42 6.98 -21.18 -5.94
CA GLY A 42 7.34 -20.70 -7.28
C GLY A 42 8.00 -19.31 -7.30
N GLY A 43 8.62 -18.88 -6.19
CA GLY A 43 9.27 -17.56 -6.10
C GLY A 43 8.29 -16.39 -6.06
N ARG A 44 7.01 -16.66 -5.76
CA ARG A 44 5.98 -15.63 -5.61
C ARG A 44 6.03 -15.04 -4.21
N VAL A 45 5.45 -13.86 -4.03
CA VAL A 45 5.29 -13.21 -2.73
C VAL A 45 3.83 -12.84 -2.54
N LEU A 46 3.25 -13.20 -1.39
CA LEU A 46 1.96 -12.70 -0.96
C LEU A 46 2.21 -11.38 -0.21
N LEU A 47 1.67 -10.29 -0.77
CA LEU A 47 1.67 -8.98 -0.12
C LEU A 47 0.31 -8.75 0.53
N THR A 48 0.28 -8.60 1.84
CA THR A 48 -0.94 -8.28 2.59
C THR A 48 -0.80 -6.91 3.22
N TRP A 49 -1.78 -6.04 2.98
CA TRP A 49 -1.90 -4.78 3.69
C TRP A 49 -2.96 -4.89 4.79
N THR A 50 -2.62 -4.47 6.01
CA THR A 50 -3.57 -4.38 7.13
C THR A 50 -3.39 -3.05 7.83
N GLY A 51 -4.48 -2.37 8.19
CA GLY A 51 -4.37 -1.10 8.88
C GLY A 51 -5.70 -0.52 9.34
N VAL A 52 -5.61 0.61 10.04
CA VAL A 52 -6.71 1.45 10.48
C VAL A 52 -6.61 2.78 9.73
N VAL A 53 -7.70 3.20 9.12
CA VAL A 53 -7.82 4.49 8.43
C VAL A 53 -9.07 5.20 8.92
N GLU A 54 -8.91 6.41 9.44
CA GLU A 54 -10.01 7.25 9.94
C GLU A 54 -10.00 8.59 9.21
N ALA A 55 -11.14 8.95 8.60
CA ALA A 55 -11.32 10.26 7.97
C ALA A 55 -11.65 11.35 9.01
N LEU A 56 -11.28 12.61 8.75
CA LEU A 56 -11.58 13.75 9.63
C LEU A 56 -13.08 14.09 9.68
N SER A 57 -13.74 14.06 8.53
CA SER A 57 -15.16 14.40 8.43
C SER A 57 -15.75 13.76 7.17
N MET A 58 -16.42 12.63 7.31
CA MET A 58 -17.18 12.02 6.22
C MET A 58 -18.50 11.47 6.76
N PRO A 59 -19.62 11.56 6.00
CA PRO A 59 -20.90 11.00 6.42
C PRO A 59 -20.74 9.52 6.80
N PRO A 60 -21.32 9.06 7.92
CA PRO A 60 -21.30 7.65 8.29
C PRO A 60 -21.84 6.82 7.12
N LEU A 61 -21.16 5.70 6.80
CA LEU A 61 -21.41 4.75 5.70
C LEU A 61 -20.79 5.07 4.33
N LEU A 62 -20.79 6.31 3.83
CA LEU A 62 -20.11 6.62 2.56
C LEU A 62 -18.59 6.66 2.70
N GLY A 63 -18.10 7.02 3.90
CA GLY A 63 -16.67 7.18 4.11
C GLY A 63 -15.86 5.89 4.10
N GLU A 64 -16.38 4.80 4.67
CA GLU A 64 -15.64 3.55 4.73
C GLU A 64 -15.43 2.95 3.33
N MET A 65 -16.48 2.88 2.51
CA MET A 65 -16.38 2.31 1.15
C MET A 65 -15.42 3.11 0.27
N VAL A 66 -15.48 4.45 0.33
CA VAL A 66 -14.58 5.32 -0.44
C VAL A 66 -13.13 5.17 0.04
N MET A 67 -12.88 5.10 1.36
CA MET A 67 -11.53 4.86 1.89
C MET A 67 -11.01 3.48 1.48
N ARG A 68 -11.83 2.43 1.59
CA ARG A 68 -11.47 1.07 1.23
C ARG A 68 -11.05 0.97 -0.23
N SER A 69 -11.89 1.47 -1.14
CA SER A 69 -11.59 1.49 -2.58
C SER A 69 -10.30 2.28 -2.86
N ASN A 70 -10.09 3.41 -2.19
CA ASN A 70 -8.89 4.22 -2.39
C ASN A 70 -7.61 3.48 -1.97
N ILE A 71 -7.63 2.82 -0.81
CA ILE A 71 -6.50 2.02 -0.32
C ILE A 71 -6.24 0.84 -1.25
N GLU A 72 -7.29 0.11 -1.67
CA GLU A 72 -7.18 -0.99 -2.61
C GLU A 72 -6.54 -0.54 -3.93
N ASP A 73 -6.99 0.59 -4.49
CA ASP A 73 -6.43 1.16 -5.71
C ASP A 73 -4.95 1.54 -5.57
N GLN A 74 -4.57 2.14 -4.43
CA GLN A 74 -3.17 2.47 -4.14
C GLN A 74 -2.29 1.23 -4.00
N VAL A 75 -2.76 0.22 -3.25
CA VAL A 75 -2.05 -1.05 -3.05
C VAL A 75 -1.85 -1.76 -4.39
N LEU A 76 -2.92 -1.90 -5.18
CA LEU A 76 -2.84 -2.53 -6.51
C LEU A 76 -1.98 -1.72 -7.48
N GLY A 77 -2.04 -0.39 -7.41
CA GLY A 77 -1.19 0.50 -8.20
C GLY A 77 0.30 0.28 -7.91
N MET A 78 0.66 0.19 -6.63
CA MET A 78 2.03 -0.10 -6.21
C MET A 78 2.50 -1.49 -6.70
N VAL A 79 1.67 -2.52 -6.55
CA VAL A 79 2.01 -3.88 -7.01
C VAL A 79 2.25 -3.92 -8.52
N ARG A 80 1.36 -3.31 -9.32
CA ARG A 80 1.53 -3.21 -10.78
C ARG A 80 2.86 -2.56 -11.17
N GLU A 81 3.25 -1.50 -10.47
CA GLU A 81 4.51 -0.81 -10.72
C GLU A 81 5.74 -1.66 -10.35
N ILE A 82 5.67 -2.43 -9.25
CA ILE A 82 6.72 -3.39 -8.87
C ILE A 82 6.89 -4.45 -9.96
N GLU A 83 5.79 -5.06 -10.40
CA GLU A 83 5.81 -6.10 -11.44
C GLU A 83 6.34 -5.57 -12.78
N ARG A 84 5.94 -4.35 -13.17
CA ARG A 84 6.45 -3.68 -14.37
C ARG A 84 7.96 -3.41 -14.29
N ARG A 85 8.48 -3.02 -13.13
CA ARG A 85 9.94 -2.82 -12.95
C ARG A 85 10.70 -4.14 -13.01
N ASP A 86 10.13 -5.18 -12.43
CA ASP A 86 10.73 -6.51 -12.45
C ASP A 86 10.77 -7.12 -13.86
N SER A 87 9.69 -6.97 -14.65
CA SER A 87 9.69 -7.43 -16.05
C SER A 87 10.77 -6.73 -16.87
N LEU A 88 10.89 -5.41 -16.77
CA LEU A 88 11.94 -4.64 -17.44
C LEU A 88 13.35 -5.04 -17.01
N ARG A 89 13.55 -5.41 -15.73
CA ARG A 89 14.84 -5.93 -15.25
C ARG A 89 15.16 -7.27 -15.91
N ARG A 90 14.22 -8.21 -15.92
CA ARG A 90 14.40 -9.53 -16.55
C ARG A 90 14.69 -9.43 -18.05
N GLU A 91 14.01 -8.53 -18.76
CA GLU A 91 14.27 -8.26 -20.19
C GLU A 91 15.68 -7.75 -20.46
N ARG A 92 16.23 -6.89 -19.58
CA ARG A 92 17.60 -6.38 -19.70
C ARG A 92 18.62 -7.48 -19.44
N GLU A 93 18.37 -8.35 -18.47
CA GLU A 93 19.23 -9.49 -18.16
C GLU A 93 19.26 -10.51 -19.30
N ALA A 94 18.13 -10.76 -19.97
CA ALA A 94 18.06 -11.69 -21.10
C ALA A 94 18.74 -11.18 -22.40
N LYS A 95 18.97 -9.87 -22.52
CA LYS A 95 19.66 -9.25 -23.66
C LYS A 95 21.18 -9.13 -23.48
N LYS A 96 21.69 -9.48 -22.30
CA LYS A 96 23.10 -9.42 -21.94
C LYS A 96 23.75 -10.79 -22.10
#